data_AF-A0A920YME1-F1
#
_entry.id   AF-A0A920YME1-F1
#
_cell.length_a   1.000
_cell.length_b   1.000
_cell.length_c   1.000
_cell.angle_alpha   90.00
_cell.angle_beta   90.00
_cell.angle_gamma   90.00
#
_symmetry.space_group_name_H-M   'P 1'
#
loop_
_entity.id
_entity.type
_entity.pdbx_description
1 polymer ?
#
loop_
_entity_poly.entity_id
_entity_poly.type
_entity_poly.pdbx_seq_one_letter_code
_entity_poly.pdbx_strand_id
1 'polypeptide(L)'
;MDFSRLPADLGLTDTQRQQLTALQMELQSVLGPIQTKLQSILTSDQLEKLQPLDGLAVGGPSIADLGLSQQQAERIQKLLREMYAATEGLRQELEDARFELSLLKWDTAAGEAALKEKAEEVSQLDAQLSNIVEEYQEKIEAVLTSEQLQKVKSVRSLLEDALGGRGFGGFSPGPASRPGGPTGPAAPPLSSSQK
;
A
#
# COMPACT_ATOMS: atom_id res chain seq x y z
N MET A 1 -5.20 -19.14 -12.19
CA MET A 1 -4.47 -18.69 -13.40
C MET A 1 -4.97 -19.51 -14.57
N ASP A 2 -5.30 -18.86 -15.69
CA ASP A 2 -5.73 -19.52 -16.92
C ASP A 2 -4.54 -19.56 -17.89
N PHE A 3 -3.83 -20.69 -17.93
CA PHE A 3 -2.63 -20.86 -18.77
C PHE A 3 -2.96 -20.94 -20.26
N SER A 4 -4.25 -21.04 -20.63
CA SER A 4 -4.73 -20.99 -22.01
C SER A 4 -4.54 -19.62 -22.66
N ARG A 5 -4.23 -18.59 -21.86
CA ARG A 5 -3.97 -17.21 -22.30
C ARG A 5 -2.51 -16.80 -22.25
N LEU A 6 -1.58 -17.74 -22.04
CA LEU A 6 -0.15 -17.41 -22.11
C LEU A 6 0.19 -16.86 -23.50
N PRO A 7 0.90 -15.71 -23.59
CA PRO A 7 1.26 -15.12 -24.86
C PRO A 7 2.04 -16.12 -25.72
N ALA A 8 1.74 -16.17 -27.02
CA ALA A 8 2.38 -17.09 -27.97
C ALA A 8 3.92 -16.93 -28.01
N ASP A 9 4.42 -15.80 -27.53
CA ASP A 9 5.79 -15.32 -27.61
C ASP A 9 6.79 -16.00 -26.63
N LEU A 10 6.31 -16.91 -25.77
CA LEU A 10 7.19 -17.64 -24.83
C LEU A 10 7.99 -18.78 -25.48
N GLY A 11 7.89 -18.97 -26.80
CA GLY A 11 8.59 -20.04 -27.51
C GLY A 11 8.19 -21.46 -27.09
N LEU A 12 7.11 -21.61 -26.32
CA LEU A 12 6.62 -22.90 -25.82
C LEU A 12 6.02 -23.72 -26.96
N THR A 13 6.51 -24.95 -27.08
CA THR A 13 5.97 -25.95 -28.01
C THR A 13 4.55 -26.35 -27.61
N ASP A 14 3.74 -26.79 -28.58
CA ASP A 14 2.35 -27.21 -28.31
C ASP A 14 2.28 -28.35 -27.28
N THR A 15 3.28 -29.23 -27.29
CA THR A 15 3.43 -30.31 -26.31
C THR A 15 3.64 -29.78 -24.89
N GLN A 16 4.46 -28.74 -24.71
CA GLN A 16 4.67 -28.12 -23.39
C GLN A 16 3.42 -27.41 -22.87
N ARG A 17 2.64 -26.77 -23.77
CA ARG A 17 1.37 -26.15 -23.40
C ARG A 17 0.36 -27.20 -22.93
N GLN A 18 0.25 -28.32 -23.66
CA GLN A 18 -0.60 -29.44 -23.25
C GLN A 18 -0.20 -30.04 -21.90
N GLN A 19 1.10 -30.19 -21.64
CA GLN A 19 1.60 -30.68 -20.35
C GLN A 19 1.30 -29.71 -19.20
N LEU A 20 1.45 -28.40 -19.41
CA LEU A 20 1.08 -27.39 -18.41
C LEU A 20 -0.42 -27.38 -18.11
N THR A 21 -1.27 -27.51 -19.13
CA THR A 21 -2.72 -27.61 -18.93
C THR A 21 -3.10 -28.90 -18.18
N ALA A 22 -2.46 -30.03 -18.50
CA ALA A 22 -2.67 -31.29 -17.79
C ALA A 22 -2.27 -31.19 -16.31
N LEU A 23 -1.09 -30.64 -16.02
CA LEU A 23 -0.62 -30.39 -14.66
C LEU A 23 -1.54 -29.43 -13.89
N GLN A 24 -2.07 -28.40 -14.55
CA GLN A 24 -3.04 -27.50 -13.93
C GLN A 24 -4.31 -28.24 -13.51
N MET A 25 -4.86 -29.09 -14.40
CA MET A 25 -6.07 -29.86 -14.08
C MET A 25 -5.81 -30.88 -12.97
N GLU A 26 -4.65 -31.54 -12.97
CA GLU A 26 -4.26 -32.46 -11.90
C GLU A 26 -4.09 -31.75 -10.56
N LEU A 27 -3.46 -30.57 -10.55
CA LEU A 27 -3.29 -29.76 -9.35
C LEU A 27 -4.64 -29.27 -8.81
N GLN A 28 -5.59 -28.88 -9.68
CA GLN A 28 -6.96 -28.54 -9.29
C GLN A 28 -7.72 -29.75 -8.74
N SER A 29 -7.54 -30.93 -9.33
CA SER A 29 -8.12 -32.19 -8.87
C SER A 29 -7.63 -32.58 -7.46
N VAL A 30 -6.38 -32.25 -7.12
CA VAL A 30 -5.80 -32.54 -5.79
C VAL A 30 -6.19 -31.48 -4.77
N LEU A 31 -6.22 -30.21 -5.16
CA LEU A 31 -6.55 -29.09 -4.27
C LEU A 31 -8.01 -29.05 -3.84
N GLY A 32 -8.95 -29.42 -4.72
CA GLY A 32 -10.39 -29.43 -4.39
C GLY A 32 -10.71 -30.25 -3.13
N PRO A 33 -10.34 -31.54 -3.08
CA PRO A 33 -10.54 -32.38 -1.90
C PRO A 33 -9.81 -31.88 -0.65
N ILE A 34 -8.64 -31.25 -0.80
CA ILE A 34 -7.89 -30.66 0.32
C ILE A 34 -8.64 -29.45 0.88
N GLN A 35 -9.17 -28.57 0.02
CA GLN A 35 -9.99 -27.45 0.45
C GLN A 35 -11.27 -27.91 1.15
N THR A 36 -11.97 -28.91 0.60
CA THR A 36 -13.17 -29.48 1.23
C THR A 36 -12.83 -30.10 2.59
N LYS A 37 -11.70 -30.80 2.70
CA LYS A 37 -11.26 -31.36 3.99
C LYS A 37 -10.88 -30.28 4.99
N LEU A 38 -10.17 -29.23 4.56
CA LEU A 38 -9.84 -28.09 5.42
C LEU A 38 -11.11 -27.40 5.93
N GLN A 39 -12.12 -27.19 5.07
CA GLN A 39 -13.42 -26.65 5.47
C GLN A 39 -14.21 -27.58 6.39
N SER A 40 -14.00 -28.90 6.31
CA SER A 40 -14.65 -29.86 7.20
C SER A 40 -13.96 -30.00 8.57
N ILE A 41 -12.67 -29.64 8.66
CA ILE A 41 -11.84 -29.77 9.87
C ILE A 41 -11.82 -28.45 10.65
N LEU A 42 -11.78 -27.32 9.94
CA LEU A 42 -11.73 -25.99 10.54
C LEU A 42 -13.14 -25.44 10.67
N THR A 43 -13.52 -25.01 11.87
CA THR A 43 -14.72 -24.18 12.04
C THR A 43 -14.52 -22.81 11.40
N SER A 44 -15.60 -22.11 11.06
CA SER A 44 -15.54 -20.74 10.52
C SER A 44 -14.65 -19.83 11.37
N ASP A 45 -14.71 -19.97 12.70
CA ASP A 45 -13.88 -19.26 13.68
C ASP A 45 -12.38 -19.58 13.63
N GLN A 46 -11.99 -20.77 13.14
CA GLN A 46 -10.59 -21.15 12.97
C GLN A 46 -10.05 -20.78 11.59
N LEU A 47 -10.91 -20.75 10.57
CA LEU A 47 -10.56 -20.28 9.23
C LEU A 47 -10.25 -18.77 9.24
N GLU A 48 -10.92 -18.02 10.10
CA GLU A 48 -10.65 -16.59 10.36
C GLU A 48 -9.27 -16.36 10.99
N LYS A 49 -8.78 -17.30 11.81
CA LYS A 49 -7.45 -17.25 12.45
C LYS A 49 -6.30 -17.67 11.52
N LEU A 50 -6.63 -18.22 10.35
CA LEU A 50 -5.66 -18.65 9.33
C LEU A 50 -5.61 -17.68 8.13
N GLN A 51 -6.22 -16.50 8.23
CA GLN A 51 -5.90 -15.45 7.26
C GLN A 51 -4.40 -15.16 7.30
N PRO A 52 -3.75 -14.98 6.14
CA PRO A 52 -2.32 -14.76 6.08
C PRO A 52 -1.97 -13.55 6.95
N LEU A 53 -0.82 -13.66 7.61
CA LEU A 53 -0.02 -12.54 8.10
C LEU A 53 0.33 -11.63 6.90
N ASP A 54 -0.65 -10.91 6.36
CA ASP A 54 -0.42 -9.78 5.46
C ASP A 54 -0.13 -8.57 6.35
N GLY A 55 1.16 -8.41 6.64
CA GLY A 55 1.75 -7.36 7.48
C GLY A 55 1.61 -5.93 6.93
N LEU A 56 0.40 -5.54 6.51
CA LEU A 56 -0.01 -4.19 6.12
C LEU A 56 -1.35 -3.79 6.76
N ALA A 57 -1.76 -4.44 7.85
CA ALA A 57 -2.96 -4.05 8.61
C ALA A 57 -2.69 -2.78 9.44
N VAL A 58 -2.64 -1.63 8.77
CA VAL A 58 -2.90 -0.33 9.39
C VAL A 58 -4.40 -0.27 9.70
N GLY A 59 -4.80 -0.79 10.85
CA GLY A 59 -6.00 -0.39 11.63
C GLY A 59 -7.37 -0.27 10.93
N GLY A 60 -7.60 -0.87 9.76
CA GLY A 60 -8.89 -0.84 9.08
C GLY A 60 -9.92 -1.78 9.71
N PRO A 61 -11.23 -1.52 9.54
CA PRO A 61 -12.27 -2.43 10.01
C PRO A 61 -12.11 -3.78 9.29
N SER A 62 -12.15 -4.87 10.06
CA SER A 62 -12.06 -6.21 9.49
C SER A 62 -13.27 -6.52 8.61
N ILE A 63 -13.14 -7.52 7.73
CA ILE A 63 -14.27 -8.06 6.93
C ILE A 63 -15.45 -8.45 7.84
N ALA A 64 -15.16 -8.94 9.05
CA ALA A 64 -16.16 -9.31 10.04
C ALA A 64 -16.91 -8.09 10.61
N ASP A 65 -16.23 -6.95 10.84
CA ASP A 65 -16.84 -5.73 11.39
C ASP A 65 -17.84 -5.08 10.44
N LEU A 66 -17.66 -5.29 9.13
CA LEU A 66 -18.52 -4.74 8.09
C LEU A 66 -19.76 -5.60 7.80
N GLY A 67 -19.85 -6.80 8.36
CA GLY A 67 -20.97 -7.72 8.11
C GLY A 67 -21.11 -8.06 6.62
N LEU A 68 -20.00 -8.29 5.93
CA LEU A 68 -19.99 -8.60 4.50
C LEU A 68 -20.60 -9.99 4.25
N SER A 69 -21.43 -10.10 3.22
CA SER A 69 -21.84 -11.42 2.72
C SER A 69 -20.65 -12.16 2.10
N GLN A 70 -20.71 -13.50 2.08
CA GLN A 70 -19.68 -14.33 1.46
C GLN A 70 -19.36 -13.90 0.02
N GLN A 71 -20.41 -13.60 -0.77
CA GLN A 71 -20.26 -13.17 -2.16
C GLN A 71 -19.57 -11.80 -2.28
N GLN A 72 -19.88 -10.86 -1.37
CA GLN A 72 -19.20 -9.55 -1.32
C GLN A 72 -17.73 -9.72 -0.95
N ALA A 73 -17.43 -10.54 0.06
CA ALA A 73 -16.07 -10.81 0.51
C ALA A 73 -15.21 -11.42 -0.61
N GLU A 74 -15.73 -12.41 -1.33
CA GLU A 74 -15.04 -13.02 -2.47
C GLU A 74 -14.77 -12.02 -3.61
N ARG A 75 -15.74 -11.14 -3.89
CA ARG A 75 -15.61 -10.12 -4.93
C ARG A 75 -14.57 -9.06 -4.56
N ILE A 76 -14.57 -8.61 -3.30
CA ILE A 76 -13.56 -7.67 -2.78
C ILE A 76 -12.18 -8.32 -2.80
N GLN A 77 -12.05 -9.57 -2.36
CA GLN A 77 -10.76 -10.28 -2.39
C GLN A 77 -10.23 -10.44 -3.82
N LYS A 78 -11.11 -10.68 -4.79
CA LYS A 78 -10.73 -10.70 -6.21
C LYS A 78 -10.23 -9.33 -6.69
N LEU A 79 -10.94 -8.24 -6.39
CA LEU A 79 -10.54 -6.88 -6.75
C LEU A 79 -9.18 -6.50 -6.12
N LEU A 80 -8.95 -6.87 -4.85
CA LEU A 80 -7.67 -6.62 -4.18
C LEU A 80 -6.51 -7.37 -4.85
N ARG A 81 -6.72 -8.63 -5.27
CA ARG A 81 -5.71 -9.39 -6.03
C ARG A 81 -5.43 -8.77 -7.40
N GLU A 82 -6.47 -8.32 -8.09
CA GLU A 82 -6.32 -7.65 -9.38
C GLU A 82 -5.58 -6.32 -9.25
N MET A 83 -5.90 -5.52 -8.23
CA MET A 83 -5.18 -4.29 -7.90
C MET A 83 -3.70 -4.58 -7.60
N TYR A 84 -3.41 -5.61 -6.79
CA TYR A 84 -2.04 -5.98 -6.46
C TYR A 84 -1.26 -6.35 -7.73
N ALA A 85 -1.81 -7.24 -8.56
CA ALA A 85 -1.18 -7.62 -9.83
C ALA A 85 -1.02 -6.42 -10.79
N ALA A 86 -1.99 -5.51 -10.84
CA ALA A 86 -1.93 -4.32 -11.68
C ALA A 86 -0.89 -3.29 -11.21
N THR A 87 -0.51 -3.33 -9.93
CA THR A 87 0.44 -2.36 -9.34
C THR A 87 1.82 -2.95 -9.06
N GLU A 88 2.03 -4.25 -9.28
CA GLU A 88 3.28 -4.94 -8.93
C GLU A 88 4.52 -4.29 -9.55
N GLY A 89 4.53 -4.13 -10.88
CA GLY A 89 5.64 -3.47 -11.59
C GLY A 89 5.84 -2.02 -11.16
N LEU A 90 4.75 -1.27 -10.98
CA LEU A 90 4.81 0.14 -10.61
C LEU A 90 5.37 0.34 -9.19
N ARG A 91 5.05 -0.55 -8.25
CA ARG A 91 5.62 -0.51 -6.89
C ARG A 91 7.11 -0.79 -6.92
N GLN A 92 7.54 -1.75 -7.74
CA GLN A 92 8.96 -2.06 -7.90
C GLN A 92 9.71 -0.86 -8.48
N GLU A 93 9.20 -0.25 -9.57
CA GLU A 93 9.79 0.96 -10.17
C GLU A 93 9.86 2.12 -9.17
N LEU A 94 8.82 2.31 -8.36
CA LEU A 94 8.78 3.34 -7.33
C LEU A 94 9.80 3.09 -6.22
N GLU A 95 9.96 1.84 -5.78
CA GLU A 95 10.97 1.45 -4.79
C GLU A 95 12.39 1.69 -5.32
N ASP A 96 12.66 1.28 -6.56
CA ASP A 96 13.95 1.50 -7.23
C ASP A 96 14.24 3.01 -7.38
N ALA A 97 13.27 3.80 -7.84
CA ALA A 97 13.42 5.24 -8.01
C ALA A 97 13.66 5.97 -6.68
N ARG A 98 12.99 5.55 -5.60
CA ARG A 98 13.21 6.09 -4.25
C ARG A 98 14.58 5.72 -3.69
N PHE A 99 15.05 4.50 -3.99
CA PHE A 99 16.39 4.07 -3.61
C PHE A 99 17.45 4.90 -4.35
N GLU A 100 17.33 5.08 -5.65
CA GLU A 100 18.23 5.92 -6.45
C GLU A 100 18.23 7.39 -5.98
N LEU A 101 17.06 7.96 -5.72
CA LEU A 101 16.95 9.31 -5.17
C LEU A 101 17.65 9.41 -3.80
N SER A 102 17.57 8.34 -2.99
CA SER A 102 18.29 8.28 -1.72
C SER A 102 19.80 8.23 -1.94
N LEU A 103 20.29 7.43 -2.89
CA LEU A 103 21.72 7.37 -3.25
C LEU A 103 22.24 8.74 -3.72
N LEU A 104 21.50 9.43 -4.59
CA LEU A 104 21.87 10.76 -5.08
C LEU A 104 21.99 11.79 -3.94
N LYS A 105 21.19 11.67 -2.88
CA LYS A 105 21.30 12.56 -1.70
C LYS A 105 22.58 12.34 -0.90
N TRP A 106 23.17 11.15 -0.98
CA TRP A 106 24.43 10.81 -0.32
C TRP A 106 25.66 11.10 -1.19
N ASP A 107 25.49 11.20 -2.50
CA ASP A 107 26.55 11.58 -3.42
C ASP A 107 26.76 13.10 -3.42
N THR A 108 27.89 13.55 -2.86
CA THR A 108 28.25 14.97 -2.79
C THR A 108 28.62 15.57 -4.15
N ALA A 109 28.82 14.74 -5.17
CA ALA A 109 29.03 15.17 -6.55
C ALA A 109 27.71 15.27 -7.36
N ALA A 110 26.60 14.74 -6.85
CA ALA A 110 25.32 14.82 -7.53
C ALA A 110 24.84 16.28 -7.60
N GLY A 111 24.53 16.75 -8.81
CA GLY A 111 23.97 18.08 -9.03
C GLY A 111 22.49 18.16 -8.64
N GLU A 112 22.04 19.37 -8.27
CA GLU A 112 20.64 19.65 -7.94
C GLU A 112 19.67 19.23 -9.06
N ALA A 113 20.10 19.32 -10.32
CA ALA A 113 19.32 18.89 -11.47
C ALA A 113 18.99 17.39 -11.44
N ALA A 114 19.96 16.53 -11.12
CA ALA A 114 19.75 15.07 -11.06
C ALA A 114 18.82 14.67 -9.91
N LEU A 115 18.95 15.35 -8.76
CA LEU A 115 18.04 15.18 -7.63
C LEU A 115 16.60 15.56 -7.99
N LYS A 116 16.43 16.68 -8.71
CA LYS A 116 15.12 17.17 -9.12
C LYS A 116 14.46 16.22 -10.13
N GLU A 117 15.20 15.79 -11.15
CA GLU A 117 14.71 14.84 -12.15
C GLU A 117 14.22 13.54 -11.50
N LYS A 118 15.04 12.95 -10.61
CA LYS A 118 14.65 11.71 -9.92
C LYS A 118 13.48 11.92 -8.94
N ALA A 119 13.39 13.09 -8.31
CA ALA A 119 12.23 13.43 -7.46
C ALA A 119 10.93 13.58 -8.27
N GLU A 120 11.00 14.15 -9.47
CA GLU A 120 9.86 14.24 -10.40
C GLU A 120 9.41 12.84 -10.85
N GLU A 121 10.35 11.94 -11.16
CA GLU A 121 10.04 10.55 -11.50
C GLU A 121 9.29 9.83 -10.36
N VAL A 122 9.81 9.92 -9.12
CA VAL A 122 9.13 9.36 -7.94
C VAL A 122 7.72 9.93 -7.79
N SER A 123 7.56 11.25 -7.97
CA SER A 123 6.24 11.90 -7.87
C SER A 123 5.27 11.42 -8.95
N GLN A 124 5.74 11.14 -10.17
CA GLN A 124 4.90 10.62 -11.25
C GLN A 124 4.46 9.19 -10.97
N LEU A 125 5.38 8.33 -10.51
CA LEU A 125 5.08 6.95 -10.14
C LEU A 125 4.10 6.87 -8.96
N ASP A 126 4.27 7.71 -7.94
CA ASP A 126 3.32 7.83 -6.81
C ASP A 126 1.92 8.26 -7.28
N ALA A 127 1.83 9.21 -8.22
CA ALA A 127 0.55 9.65 -8.77
C ALA A 127 -0.14 8.56 -9.58
N GLN A 128 0.62 7.81 -10.40
CA GLN A 128 0.08 6.67 -11.14
C GLN A 128 -0.44 5.58 -10.19
N LEU A 129 0.30 5.28 -9.12
CA LEU A 129 -0.08 4.27 -8.15
C LEU A 129 -1.36 4.69 -7.42
N SER A 130 -1.45 5.96 -7.03
CA SER A 130 -2.63 6.54 -6.38
C SER A 130 -3.87 6.44 -7.26
N ASN A 131 -3.76 6.78 -8.55
CA ASN A 131 -4.88 6.68 -9.49
C ASN A 131 -5.41 5.23 -9.62
N ILE A 132 -4.52 4.24 -9.68
CA ILE A 132 -4.94 2.83 -9.75
C ILE A 132 -5.64 2.43 -8.44
N VAL A 133 -5.08 2.82 -7.30
CA VAL A 133 -5.69 2.52 -5.99
C VAL A 133 -7.08 3.16 -5.89
N GLU A 134 -7.25 4.41 -6.31
CA GLU A 134 -8.54 5.09 -6.34
C GLU A 134 -9.56 4.36 -7.23
N GLU A 135 -9.18 3.96 -8.44
CA GLU A 135 -10.05 3.20 -9.35
C GLU A 135 -10.53 1.88 -8.72
N TYR A 136 -9.64 1.14 -8.07
CA TYR A 136 -10.02 -0.10 -7.39
C TYR A 136 -10.81 0.15 -6.10
N GLN A 137 -10.56 1.25 -5.40
CA GLN A 137 -11.34 1.66 -4.25
C GLN A 137 -12.79 1.94 -4.66
N GLU A 138 -13.03 2.67 -5.76
CA GLU A 138 -14.39 2.88 -6.29
C GLU A 138 -15.08 1.55 -6.64
N LYS A 139 -14.35 0.61 -7.25
CA LYS A 139 -14.88 -0.74 -7.56
C LYS A 139 -15.25 -1.51 -6.30
N ILE A 140 -14.47 -1.39 -5.23
CA ILE A 140 -14.76 -2.02 -3.94
C ILE A 140 -15.98 -1.35 -3.30
N GLU A 141 -16.05 -0.02 -3.30
CA GLU A 141 -17.17 0.74 -2.76
C GLU A 141 -18.49 0.37 -3.45
N ALA A 142 -18.48 0.12 -4.77
CA ALA A 142 -19.64 -0.33 -5.52
C ALA A 142 -20.14 -1.74 -5.15
N VAL A 143 -19.35 -2.55 -4.44
CA VAL A 143 -19.76 -3.88 -3.93
C VAL A 143 -20.44 -3.77 -2.56
N LEU A 144 -20.17 -2.70 -1.82
CA LEU A 144 -20.69 -2.47 -0.49
C LEU A 144 -22.11 -1.89 -0.54
N THR A 145 -22.91 -2.17 0.50
CA THR A 145 -24.18 -1.47 0.69
C THR A 145 -23.94 -0.05 1.22
N SER A 146 -24.94 0.82 1.12
CA SER A 146 -24.87 2.18 1.67
C SER A 146 -24.56 2.18 3.17
N GLU A 147 -25.15 1.26 3.94
CA GLU A 147 -24.89 1.11 5.37
C GLU A 147 -23.44 0.69 5.66
N GLN A 148 -22.91 -0.25 4.86
CA GLN A 148 -21.52 -0.70 4.97
C GLN A 148 -20.54 0.43 4.61
N LEU A 149 -20.83 1.20 3.56
CA LEU A 149 -20.04 2.37 3.18
C LEU A 149 -19.97 3.42 4.28
N GLN A 150 -21.08 3.69 4.97
CA GLN A 150 -21.08 4.62 6.09
C GLN A 150 -20.18 4.14 7.23
N LYS A 151 -20.18 2.84 7.55
CA LYS A 151 -19.28 2.28 8.56
C LYS A 151 -17.81 2.42 8.17
N VAL A 152 -17.46 2.15 6.90
CA VAL A 152 -16.10 2.33 6.40
C VAL A 152 -15.67 3.80 6.53
N LYS A 153 -16.53 4.74 6.10
CA LYS A 153 -16.26 6.18 6.19
C LYS A 153 -16.12 6.67 7.63
N SER A 154 -16.96 6.19 8.55
CA SER A 154 -16.86 6.57 9.96
C SER A 154 -15.58 6.06 10.60
N VAL A 155 -15.15 4.82 10.29
CA VAL A 155 -13.89 4.28 10.83
C VAL A 155 -12.69 5.04 10.26
N ARG A 156 -12.71 5.35 8.96
CA ARG A 156 -11.65 6.17 8.33
C ARG A 156 -11.55 7.56 8.97
N SER A 157 -12.67 8.26 9.16
CA SER A 157 -12.70 9.57 9.82
C SER A 157 -12.17 9.49 11.25
N LEU A 158 -12.57 8.46 12.00
CA LEU A 158 -12.09 8.25 13.37
C LEU A 158 -10.57 8.00 13.42
N LEU A 159 -10.03 7.28 12.44
CA LEU A 159 -8.59 7.02 12.36
C LEU A 159 -7.80 8.28 11.99
N GLU A 160 -8.33 9.11 11.08
CA GLU A 160 -7.75 10.41 10.72
C GLU A 160 -7.71 11.37 11.92
N ASP A 161 -8.77 11.38 12.73
CA ASP A 161 -8.86 12.18 13.96
C ASP A 161 -7.93 11.62 15.08
N ALA A 162 -7.90 10.30 15.26
CA ALA A 162 -7.10 9.64 16.30
C ALA A 162 -5.59 9.72 16.03
N LEU A 163 -5.19 9.71 14.76
CA LEU A 163 -3.80 9.93 14.34
C LEU A 163 -3.45 11.42 14.22
N GLY A 164 -4.33 12.30 14.69
CA GLY A 164 -4.03 13.69 14.97
C GLY A 164 -3.96 14.58 13.74
N GLY A 165 -4.78 14.33 12.70
CA GLY A 165 -5.04 15.28 11.62
C GLY A 165 -3.81 15.82 10.87
N ARG A 166 -2.64 15.19 11.04
CA ARG A 166 -1.43 15.50 10.28
C ARG A 166 -1.39 14.52 9.13
N GLY A 167 -1.92 14.98 8.00
CA GLY A 167 -2.02 14.26 6.74
C GLY A 167 -0.79 13.40 6.46
N PHE A 168 -1.07 12.15 6.11
CA PHE A 168 -0.15 11.21 5.49
C PHE A 168 0.09 11.69 4.04
N GLY A 169 0.83 12.77 3.88
CA GLY A 169 1.08 13.41 2.59
C GLY A 169 1.13 14.92 2.72
N GLY A 170 2.32 15.48 2.60
CA GLY A 170 2.50 16.93 2.59
C GLY A 170 3.61 17.37 3.52
N PHE A 171 4.82 17.31 3.00
CA PHE A 171 5.92 18.17 3.41
C PHE A 171 5.53 19.64 3.11
N SER A 172 4.52 20.17 3.79
CA SER A 172 4.23 21.60 3.78
C SER A 172 5.23 22.27 4.71
N PRO A 173 6.14 23.12 4.21
CA PRO A 173 7.01 23.91 5.06
C PRO A 173 6.10 24.85 5.86
N GLY A 174 5.83 24.49 7.11
CA GLY A 174 5.06 25.34 8.01
C GLY A 174 5.74 26.71 8.14
N PRO A 175 4.97 27.80 8.18
CA PRO A 175 5.53 29.13 8.30
C PRO A 175 6.34 29.22 9.59
N ALA A 176 7.56 29.77 9.46
CA ALA A 176 8.43 30.11 10.56
C ALA A 176 7.67 30.90 11.62
N SER A 177 7.32 30.23 12.72
CA SER A 177 6.83 30.87 13.94
C SER A 177 7.49 30.14 15.10
N ARG A 178 8.77 30.41 15.29
CA ARG A 178 9.43 30.20 16.58
C ARG A 178 9.28 31.50 17.39
N PRO A 179 8.50 31.48 18.48
CA PRO A 179 8.35 32.61 19.38
C PRO A 179 9.51 32.67 20.38
N GLY A 180 9.96 33.90 20.68
CA GLY A 180 10.51 34.26 21.98
C GLY A 180 11.85 33.64 22.37
N GLY A 181 12.95 34.23 21.88
CA GLY A 181 14.22 34.13 22.60
C GLY A 181 14.15 34.93 23.91
N PRO A 182 14.54 34.37 25.07
CA PRO A 182 14.55 35.10 26.32
C PRO A 182 15.65 36.17 26.31
N THR A 183 15.24 37.38 26.65
CA THR A 183 16.09 38.52 27.03
C THR A 183 17.13 38.07 28.06
N GLY A 184 18.40 37.99 27.64
CA GLY A 184 19.52 37.86 28.57
C GLY A 184 19.73 39.17 29.34
N PRO A 185 20.11 39.11 30.63
CA PRO A 185 20.32 40.29 31.45
C PRO A 185 21.55 41.09 31.00
N ALA A 186 21.40 42.41 31.09
CA ALA A 186 22.39 43.42 30.75
C ALA A 186 23.75 43.22 31.46
N ALA A 187 24.83 43.35 30.68
CA ALA A 187 26.18 43.44 31.20
C ALA A 187 26.36 44.73 32.05
N PRO A 188 27.04 44.68 33.21
CA PRO A 188 27.42 45.88 33.95
C PRO A 188 28.63 46.58 33.29
N PRO A 189 28.77 47.91 33.44
CA PRO A 189 29.91 48.66 32.90
C PRO A 189 31.18 48.36 33.70
N LEU A 190 32.27 48.07 32.99
CA LEU A 190 33.61 47.98 33.58
C LEU A 190 34.07 49.38 33.99
N SER A 191 34.13 49.60 35.30
CA SER A 191 34.71 50.78 35.92
C SER A 191 36.24 50.73 35.80
N SER A 192 36.78 51.76 35.15
CA SER A 192 38.20 52.08 35.04
C SER A 192 38.77 52.55 36.38
N SER A 193 39.80 51.87 36.90
CA SER A 193 40.74 52.45 37.85
C SER A 193 42.03 51.63 38.01
N GLN A 194 43.14 52.38 38.11
CA GLN A 194 44.55 52.01 38.39
C GLN A 194 45.36 51.59 37.15
N LYS A 195 46.45 52.27 36.76
CA LYS A 195 47.39 53.17 37.46
C LYS A 195 47.73 54.39 36.60
#